data_AF-A0A5M8REU6-F1
#
_entry.id   AF-A0A5M8REU6-F1
#
_cell.length_a   1.000
_cell.length_b   1.000
_cell.length_c   1.000
_cell.angle_alpha   90.00
_cell.angle_beta   90.00
_cell.angle_gamma   90.00
#
_symmetry.space_group_name_H-M   'P 1'
#
loop_
_entity.id
_entity.type
_entity.pdbx_description
1 polymer ?
#
loop_
_entity_poly.entity_id
_entity_poly.type
_entity_poly.pdbx_seq_one_letter_code
_entity_poly.pdbx_strand_id
1 'polypeptide(L)'
;MSQFHLFKYPVTSKEGNEYAVSIYDERYSSNTVRVSLYKKTQGFFRKEKFKCLTGSGNWAPCYDEKEWKYDYIAMAINEVIRYENSIKEKIEHENKRKVAFEMFDEWSGKEE
;
A
#
# COMPACT_ATOMS: atom_id res chain seq x y z
N MET A 1 -8.46 -26.34 -7.63
CA MET A 1 -8.06 -25.19 -8.47
C MET A 1 -6.56 -24.99 -8.27
N SER A 2 -5.80 -24.73 -9.34
CA SER A 2 -4.37 -24.43 -9.22
C SER A 2 -4.23 -23.05 -8.61
N GLN A 3 -3.63 -22.95 -7.43
CA GLN A 3 -3.28 -21.64 -6.85
C GLN A 3 -2.18 -21.01 -7.69
N PHE A 4 -2.33 -19.74 -8.05
CA PHE A 4 -1.32 -18.96 -8.72
C PHE A 4 -0.75 -17.86 -7.81
N HIS A 5 0.49 -17.50 -8.10
CA HIS A 5 1.19 -16.40 -7.45
C HIS A 5 2.05 -15.68 -8.50
N LEU A 6 1.66 -14.45 -8.82
CA LEU A 6 2.40 -13.54 -9.69
C LEU A 6 3.25 -12.61 -8.84
N PHE A 7 4.51 -12.44 -9.21
CA PHE A 7 5.43 -11.50 -8.57
C PHE A 7 6.14 -10.66 -9.62
N LYS A 8 6.20 -9.34 -9.40
CA LYS A 8 6.88 -8.40 -10.29
C LYS A 8 7.69 -7.38 -9.51
N TYR A 9 8.95 -7.21 -9.89
CA TYR A 9 9.83 -6.14 -9.44
C TYR A 9 10.80 -5.75 -10.58
N PRO A 10 11.06 -4.45 -10.83
CA PRO A 10 10.37 -3.31 -10.23
C PRO A 10 9.01 -3.02 -10.91
N VAL A 11 8.09 -2.48 -10.13
CA VAL A 11 6.94 -1.69 -10.60
C VAL A 11 7.21 -0.25 -10.17
N THR A 12 7.44 0.61 -11.15
CA THR A 12 7.87 1.99 -10.92
C THR A 12 6.65 2.92 -11.01
N SER A 13 6.43 3.73 -9.98
CA SER A 13 5.36 4.73 -9.98
C SER A 13 5.70 5.92 -10.88
N LYS A 14 4.71 6.78 -11.13
CA LYS A 14 4.92 8.04 -11.86
C LYS A 14 5.91 8.97 -11.16
N GLU A 15 6.05 8.85 -9.84
CA GLU A 15 6.99 9.64 -9.03
C GLU A 15 8.40 9.02 -9.00
N GLY A 16 8.61 7.89 -9.69
CA GLY A 16 9.90 7.20 -9.75
C GLY A 16 10.17 6.24 -8.58
N ASN A 17 9.19 6.03 -7.70
CA ASN A 17 9.33 5.08 -6.59
C ASN A 17 9.23 3.64 -7.10
N GLU A 18 10.14 2.77 -6.66
CA GLU A 18 10.12 1.35 -7.02
C GLU A 18 9.43 0.50 -5.96
N TYR A 19 8.51 -0.36 -6.42
CA TYR A 19 7.81 -1.33 -5.60
C TYR A 19 7.97 -2.73 -6.17
N ALA A 20 7.90 -3.72 -5.29
CA ALA A 20 7.59 -5.09 -5.70
C ALA A 20 6.10 -5.35 -5.47
N VAL A 21 5.45 -6.02 -6.41
CA VAL A 21 4.02 -6.33 -6.38
C VAL A 21 3.84 -7.84 -6.43
N SER A 22 2.93 -8.33 -5.58
CA SER A 22 2.54 -9.73 -5.52
C SER A 22 1.03 -9.83 -5.72
N ILE A 23 0.58 -10.65 -6.66
CA ILE A 23 -0.84 -10.95 -6.89
C ILE A 23 -1.04 -12.45 -6.74
N TYR A 24 -1.99 -12.86 -5.91
CA TYR A 24 -2.24 -14.28 -5.65
C TYR A 24 -3.72 -14.52 -5.37
N ASP A 25 -4.16 -15.76 -5.59
CA ASP A 25 -5.54 -16.18 -5.34
C ASP A 25 -5.96 -15.92 -3.89
N GLU A 26 -7.21 -15.50 -3.73
CA GLU A 26 -7.83 -15.46 -2.42
C GLU A 26 -8.23 -16.88 -1.98
N ARG A 27 -8.00 -17.20 -0.69
CA ARG A 27 -8.09 -18.57 -0.19
C ARG A 27 -9.52 -19.12 -0.13
N TYR A 28 -10.52 -18.25 0.00
CA TYR A 28 -11.90 -18.55 0.32
C TYR A 28 -12.90 -18.13 -0.79
N SER A 29 -12.42 -17.48 -1.85
CA SER A 29 -13.20 -16.93 -2.95
C SER A 29 -12.46 -17.12 -4.27
N SER A 30 -13.14 -17.73 -5.24
CA SER A 30 -12.62 -18.03 -6.57
C SER A 30 -12.73 -16.89 -7.58
N ASN A 31 -13.22 -15.72 -7.15
CA ASN A 31 -13.44 -14.55 -8.03
C ASN A 31 -12.61 -13.34 -7.59
N THR A 32 -11.75 -13.53 -6.59
CA THR A 32 -11.01 -12.42 -5.97
C THR A 32 -9.55 -12.77 -5.88
N VAL A 33 -8.71 -11.76 -6.07
CA VAL A 33 -7.27 -11.84 -5.91
C VAL A 33 -6.81 -10.86 -4.84
N ARG A 34 -5.68 -11.18 -4.24
CA ARG A 34 -5.03 -10.35 -3.24
C ARG A 34 -3.81 -9.69 -3.86
N VAL A 35 -3.64 -8.39 -3.61
CA VAL A 35 -2.54 -7.59 -4.17
C VAL A 35 -1.71 -6.98 -3.04
N SER A 36 -0.48 -7.44 -2.86
CA SER A 36 0.43 -6.93 -1.85
C SER A 36 1.56 -6.11 -2.46
N LEU A 37 1.87 -4.96 -1.87
CA LEU A 37 3.04 -4.16 -2.19
C LEU A 37 4.16 -4.39 -1.19
N TYR A 38 5.38 -4.30 -1.70
CA TYR A 38 6.59 -4.38 -0.92
C TYR A 38 7.59 -3.31 -1.36
N LYS A 39 8.38 -2.83 -0.41
CA LYS A 39 9.57 -2.03 -0.68
C LYS A 39 10.80 -2.92 -0.59
N LYS A 40 11.72 -2.80 -1.55
CA LYS A 40 13.04 -3.42 -1.44
C LYS A 40 13.80 -2.81 -0.27
N THR A 41 14.31 -3.66 0.61
CA THR A 41 15.14 -3.30 1.75
C THR A 41 16.41 -4.14 1.73
N GLN A 42 17.49 -3.59 2.29
CA GLN A 42 18.73 -4.32 2.43
C GLN A 42 18.68 -5.12 3.75
N GLY A 43 18.76 -6.44 3.66
CA GLY A 43 18.86 -7.30 4.83
C GLY A 43 20.27 -7.36 5.41
N PHE A 44 20.37 -7.90 6.63
CA PHE A 44 21.66 -8.35 7.19
C PHE A 44 22.36 -9.28 6.18
N PHE A 45 23.66 -9.08 5.99
CA PHE A 45 24.50 -9.74 4.97
C PHE A 45 24.23 -9.36 3.51
N ARG A 46 23.75 -8.13 3.23
CA ARG A 46 23.52 -7.61 1.87
C ARG A 46 22.52 -8.44 1.03
N LYS A 47 21.77 -9.35 1.65
CA LYS A 47 20.69 -10.08 0.97
C LYS A 47 19.52 -9.13 0.74
N GLU A 48 19.00 -9.13 -0.49
CA GLU A 48 17.80 -8.37 -0.82
C GLU A 48 16.62 -8.92 -0.02
N LYS A 49 15.86 -8.02 0.61
CA LYS A 49 14.63 -8.33 1.33
C LYS A 49 13.51 -7.43 0.81
N PHE A 50 12.28 -7.89 0.97
CA PHE A 50 11.09 -7.13 0.61
C PHE A 50 10.24 -6.93 1.86
N LYS A 51 10.09 -5.67 2.30
CA LYS A 51 9.23 -5.32 3.43
C LYS A 51 7.83 -5.03 2.89
N CYS A 52 6.84 -5.76 3.38
CA CYS A 52 5.44 -5.56 3.00
C CYS A 52 4.93 -4.18 3.47
N LEU A 53 4.19 -3.49 2.61
CA LEU A 53 3.67 -2.13 2.84
C LEU A 53 2.15 -2.12 3.05
N THR A 54 1.41 -2.95 2.32
CA THR A 54 -0.07 -2.92 2.29
C THR A 54 -0.74 -4.13 2.96
N GLY A 55 0.04 -5.03 3.56
CA GLY A 55 -0.46 -6.28 4.16
C GLY A 55 -0.26 -7.49 3.25
N SER A 56 -0.28 -8.69 3.85
CA SER A 56 -0.10 -9.97 3.15
C SER A 56 -1.08 -11.03 3.65
N GLY A 57 -1.26 -12.10 2.89
CA GLY A 57 -2.27 -13.12 3.15
C GLY A 57 -3.67 -12.53 3.16
N ASN A 58 -4.43 -12.82 4.22
CA ASN A 58 -5.82 -12.38 4.39
C ASN A 58 -5.97 -10.87 4.65
N TRP A 59 -4.88 -10.21 5.05
CA TRP A 59 -4.85 -8.77 5.30
C TRP A 59 -4.46 -7.96 4.06
N ALA A 60 -4.13 -8.65 2.97
CA ALA A 60 -3.81 -7.96 1.74
C ALA A 60 -5.07 -7.35 1.11
N PRO A 61 -4.92 -6.22 0.40
CA PRO A 61 -5.92 -5.65 -0.48
C PRO A 61 -6.58 -6.71 -1.36
N CYS A 62 -7.91 -6.75 -1.35
CA CYS A 62 -8.71 -7.70 -2.13
C CYS A 62 -9.33 -6.99 -3.33
N TYR A 63 -9.26 -7.63 -4.49
CA TYR A 63 -9.82 -7.13 -5.75
C TYR A 63 -10.73 -8.22 -6.33
N ASP A 64 -11.94 -7.85 -6.76
CA ASP A 64 -12.80 -8.74 -7.55
C ASP A 64 -12.29 -8.76 -8.99
N GLU A 65 -11.99 -9.95 -9.50
CA GLU A 65 -11.39 -10.11 -10.82
C GLU A 65 -12.34 -9.71 -11.94
N LYS A 66 -13.66 -9.92 -11.76
CA LYS A 66 -14.65 -9.60 -12.80
C LYS A 66 -14.85 -8.10 -12.92
N GLU A 67 -14.93 -7.39 -11.80
CA GLU A 67 -15.01 -5.92 -11.78
C GLU A 67 -13.82 -5.27 -12.49
N TRP A 68 -12.64 -5.86 -12.33
CA TRP A 68 -11.39 -5.41 -12.93
C TRP A 68 -11.08 -6.06 -14.28
N LYS A 69 -12.00 -6.86 -14.84
CA LYS A 69 -11.85 -7.55 -16.13
C LYS A 69 -10.56 -8.38 -16.23
N TYR A 70 -10.13 -8.97 -15.11
CA TYR A 70 -8.90 -9.75 -14.97
C TYR A 70 -7.62 -8.97 -15.31
N ASP A 71 -7.65 -7.63 -15.26
CA ASP A 71 -6.48 -6.78 -15.52
C ASP A 71 -5.63 -6.63 -14.26
N TYR A 72 -4.77 -7.63 -14.04
CA TYR A 72 -3.82 -7.65 -12.92
C TYR A 72 -2.80 -6.51 -12.97
N ILE A 73 -2.50 -5.96 -14.16
CA ILE A 73 -1.59 -4.82 -14.30
C ILE A 73 -2.27 -3.57 -13.74
N ALA A 74 -3.53 -3.34 -14.12
CA ALA A 74 -4.31 -2.24 -13.58
C ALA A 74 -4.48 -2.34 -12.06
N MET A 75 -4.74 -3.53 -11.52
CA MET A 75 -4.81 -3.74 -10.06
C MET A 75 -3.47 -3.41 -9.37
N ALA A 76 -2.34 -3.87 -9.94
CA ALA A 76 -1.00 -3.57 -9.41
C ALA A 76 -0.72 -2.06 -9.38
N ILE A 77 -1.04 -1.36 -10.47
CA ILE A 77 -0.87 0.10 -10.58
C ILE A 77 -1.79 0.82 -9.59
N ASN A 78 -3.04 0.38 -9.47
CA ASN A 78 -3.99 0.97 -8.54
C ASN A 78 -3.51 0.84 -7.10
N GLU A 79 -2.97 -0.32 -6.72
CA GLU A 79 -2.46 -0.50 -5.37
C GLU A 79 -1.28 0.43 -5.08
N VAL A 80 -0.38 0.64 -6.05
CA VAL A 80 0.72 1.61 -5.93
C VAL A 80 0.18 3.02 -5.70
N ILE A 81 -0.77 3.47 -6.52
CA ILE A 81 -1.41 4.79 -6.38
C ILE A 81 -2.08 4.93 -5.02
N ARG A 82 -2.83 3.92 -4.59
CA ARG A 82 -3.54 3.93 -3.30
C ARG A 82 -2.57 4.02 -2.13
N TYR A 83 -1.46 3.28 -2.18
CA TYR A 83 -0.43 3.36 -1.17
C TYR A 83 0.22 4.75 -1.12
N GLU A 84 0.64 5.31 -2.26
CA GLU A 84 1.25 6.64 -2.31
C GLU A 84 0.30 7.73 -1.79
N ASN A 85 -0.99 7.67 -2.15
CA ASN A 85 -2.00 8.58 -1.60
C ASN A 85 -2.15 8.43 -0.08
N SER A 86 -2.17 7.20 0.44
CA SER A 86 -2.26 6.98 1.89
C SER A 86 -1.09 7.57 2.67
N ILE A 87 0.10 7.64 2.06
CA ILE A 87 1.27 8.28 2.67
C ILE A 87 1.10 9.80 2.68
N LYS A 88 0.63 10.39 1.58
CA LYS A 88 0.34 11.83 1.50
C LYS A 88 -0.70 12.26 2.54
N GLU A 89 -1.78 11.50 2.67
CA GLU A 89 -2.83 11.74 3.68
C GLU A 89 -2.30 11.68 5.11
N LYS A 90 -1.42 10.71 5.41
CA LYS A 90 -0.79 10.59 6.74
C LYS A 90 0.10 11.80 7.06
N ILE A 91 0.92 12.23 6.10
CA ILE A 91 1.77 13.41 6.27
C ILE A 91 0.92 14.67 6.49
N GLU A 92 -0.15 14.84 5.71
CA GLU A 92 -1.07 15.96 5.88
C GLU A 92 -1.76 15.94 7.24
N HIS A 93 -2.21 14.76 7.69
CA HIS A 93 -2.80 14.58 9.01
C HIS A 93 -1.82 14.93 10.14
N GLU A 94 -0.56 14.48 10.06
CA GLU A 94 0.47 14.81 11.04
C GLU A 94 0.76 16.32 11.08
N ASN A 95 0.82 16.98 9.92
CA ASN A 95 1.00 18.43 9.85
C ASN A 95 -0.17 19.19 10.47
N LYS A 96 -1.41 18.81 10.15
CA LYS A 96 -2.62 19.40 10.76
C LYS A 96 -2.63 19.22 12.27
N ARG A 97 -2.24 18.04 12.75
CA ARG A 97 -2.14 17.73 14.17
C ARG A 97 -1.07 18.58 14.87
N LYS A 98 0.07 18.84 14.24
CA LYS A 98 1.10 19.72 14.76
C LYS A 98 0.60 21.16 14.93
N VAL A 99 -0.06 21.71 13.91
CA VAL A 99 -0.66 23.06 13.97
C VAL A 99 -1.71 23.13 15.08
N ALA A 100 -2.58 22.12 15.19
CA ALA A 100 -3.58 22.07 16.26
C ALA A 100 -2.95 22.05 17.66
N PHE A 101 -1.79 21.41 17.82
CA PHE A 101 -1.04 21.45 19.09
C PHE A 101 -0.47 22.83 19.39
N GLU A 102 0.12 23.50 18.39
CA GLU A 102 0.64 24.87 18.55
C GLU A 102 -0.48 25.85 18.94
N MET A 103 -1.63 25.78 18.25
CA MET A 103 -2.80 26.59 18.59
C MET A 103 -3.33 26.33 20.00
N PHE A 104 -3.29 25.07 20.45
CA PHE A 104 -3.73 24.72 21.80
C PHE A 104 -2.75 25.21 22.87
N ASP A 105 -1.44 25.16 22.60
CA ASP A 105 -0.41 25.66 23.52
C ASP A 105 -0.47 27.20 23.67
N GLU A 106 -0.80 27.91 22.59
CA GLU A 106 -1.00 29.37 22.60
C GLU A 106 -2.34 29.80 23.22
N TRP A 107 -3.31 28.90 23.36
CA TRP A 107 -4.62 29.25 23.88
C TRP A 107 -4.56 29.62 25.36
N SER A 108 -5.03 30.82 25.68
CA SER A 108 -5.03 31.35 27.06
C SER A 108 -5.98 30.64 28.04
N GLY A 109 -6.73 29.63 27.58
CA GLY A 109 -7.69 28.87 28.39
C GLY A 109 -9.01 29.60 28.66
N LYS A 110 -9.25 30.73 28.00
CA LYS A 110 -10.51 31.50 28.10
C LYS A 110 -11.35 31.31 26.84
N GLU A 111 -12.65 31.16 27.01
CA GLU A 111 -13.61 31.36 25.94
C GLU A 111 -13.60 32.85 25.56
N GLU A 112 -13.31 33.16 24.29
CA GLU A 112 -13.40 34.52 23.73
C GLU A 112 -14.85 34.96 23.51
#